data_AF-A0A350YH34-F1
#
_entry.id   AF-A0A350YH34-F1
#
_cell.length_a   1.000
_cell.length_b   1.000
_cell.length_c   1.000
_cell.angle_alpha   90.00
_cell.angle_beta   90.00
_cell.angle_gamma   90.00
#
_symmetry.space_group_name_H-M   'P 1'
#
loop_
_entity.id
_entity.type
_entity.pdbx_description
1 polymer ?
#
loop_
_entity_poly.entity_id
_entity_poly.type
_entity_poly.pdbx_seq_one_letter_code
_entity_poly.pdbx_strand_id
1 'polypeptide(L)'
;MSHPYYEAILLIERVHRHFLEVVKVDLDRNGIQDINNVQALILYNLGPDEMTVGELTARGYYLGTNVSYNLKKMFEADYLVQERSPHDRR
;
A
#
# COMPACT_ATOMS: atom_id res chain seq x y z
N MET A 1 12.11 22.74 -24.80
CA MET A 1 10.75 22.22 -24.51
C MET A 1 10.92 20.95 -23.72
N SER A 2 10.20 20.80 -22.61
CA SER A 2 10.15 19.50 -21.93
C SER A 2 9.45 18.52 -22.89
N HIS A 3 10.01 17.33 -23.07
CA HIS A 3 9.38 16.31 -23.91
C HIS A 3 8.07 15.88 -23.23
N PRO A 4 6.92 15.81 -23.94
CA PRO A 4 5.62 15.47 -23.33
C PRO A 4 5.63 14.23 -22.41
N TYR A 5 6.53 13.28 -22.72
CA TYR A 5 6.83 12.13 -21.87
C TYR A 5 7.30 12.49 -20.44
N TYR A 6 8.24 13.42 -20.28
CA TYR A 6 8.74 13.83 -18.97
C TYR A 6 7.69 14.60 -18.18
N GLU A 7 6.90 15.43 -18.84
CA GLU A 7 5.72 16.07 -18.25
C GLU A 7 4.72 15.04 -17.72
N ALA A 8 4.44 13.98 -18.48
CA ALA A 8 3.55 12.92 -18.05
C ALA A 8 4.07 12.20 -16.79
N ILE A 9 5.36 11.87 -16.72
CA ILE A 9 5.96 11.25 -15.52
C ILE A 9 5.79 12.16 -14.29
N LEU A 10 6.10 13.46 -14.41
CA LEU A 10 5.97 14.41 -13.32
C LEU A 10 4.51 14.57 -12.85
N LEU A 11 3.55 14.55 -13.78
CA LEU A 11 2.14 14.61 -13.45
C LEU A 11 1.67 13.35 -12.71
N ILE A 12 2.12 12.16 -13.12
CA ILE A 12 1.79 10.90 -12.44
C ILE A 12 2.28 10.93 -10.99
N GLU A 13 3.52 11.34 -10.75
CA GLU A 13 4.06 11.45 -9.39
C GLU A 13 3.29 12.46 -8.52
N ARG A 14 2.90 13.60 -9.10
CA ARG A 14 2.11 14.62 -8.40
C ARG A 14 0.72 14.09 -8.04
N VAL A 15 0.05 13.45 -8.99
CA VAL A 15 -1.27 12.85 -8.76
C VAL A 15 -1.19 11.76 -7.69
N HIS A 16 -0.17 10.90 -7.71
CA HIS A 16 0.02 9.89 -6.68
C HIS A 16 0.18 10.50 -5.28
N ARG A 17 1.00 11.55 -5.12
CA ARG A 17 1.13 12.26 -3.85
C ARG A 17 -0.18 12.90 -3.41
N HIS A 18 -0.89 13.57 -4.30
CA HIS A 18 -2.19 14.16 -3.98
C HIS A 18 -3.22 13.11 -3.56
N PHE A 19 -3.22 11.95 -4.21
CA PHE A 19 -4.08 10.84 -3.82
C PHE A 19 -3.76 10.35 -2.40
N LEU A 20 -2.49 10.14 -2.06
CA LEU A 20 -2.08 9.76 -0.71
C LEU A 20 -2.47 10.80 0.35
N GLU A 21 -2.41 12.09 0.03
CA GLU A 21 -2.89 13.16 0.92
C GLU A 21 -4.41 13.09 1.12
N VAL A 22 -5.18 12.82 0.06
CA VAL A 22 -6.64 12.65 0.18
C VAL A 22 -6.99 11.46 1.08
N VAL A 23 -6.32 10.31 0.89
CA VAL A 23 -6.51 9.13 1.75
C VAL A 23 -6.14 9.47 3.20
N LYS A 24 -5.02 10.18 3.42
CA LYS A 24 -4.62 10.62 4.75
C LYS A 24 -5.68 11.50 5.42
N VAL A 25 -6.20 12.50 4.71
CA VAL A 25 -7.26 13.38 5.21
C VAL A 25 -8.51 12.58 5.58
N ASP A 26 -8.85 11.55 4.82
CA ASP A 26 -10.00 10.69 5.11
C ASP A 26 -9.78 9.83 6.37
N LEU A 27 -8.60 9.23 6.54
CA LEU A 27 -8.22 8.53 7.77
C LEU A 27 -8.30 9.45 8.99
N ASP A 28 -7.71 10.65 8.88
CA ASP A 28 -7.69 11.66 9.95
C ASP A 28 -9.14 12.09 10.32
N ARG A 29 -10.04 12.24 9.33
CA ARG A 29 -11.46 12.58 9.54
C ARG A 29 -12.24 11.47 10.25
N ASN A 30 -11.92 10.22 9.98
CA ASN A 30 -12.54 9.06 10.62
C ASN A 30 -11.89 8.71 11.97
N GLY A 31 -10.86 9.45 12.40
CA GLY A 31 -10.15 9.18 13.65
C GLY A 31 -9.28 7.92 13.62
N ILE A 32 -8.93 7.43 12.42
CA ILE A 32 -8.10 6.25 12.22
C ILE A 32 -6.63 6.67 12.30
N GLN A 33 -5.89 6.17 13.29
CA GLN A 33 -4.52 6.63 13.61
C GLN A 33 -3.49 5.48 13.69
N ASP A 34 -3.96 4.24 13.65
CA ASP A 34 -3.19 3.00 13.74
C ASP A 34 -2.60 2.55 12.38
N ILE A 35 -3.11 3.10 11.27
CA ILE A 35 -2.57 2.89 9.92
C ILE A 35 -2.35 4.21 9.17
N ASN A 36 -1.43 4.22 8.21
CA ASN A 36 -1.17 5.34 7.31
C ASN A 36 -1.84 5.16 5.93
N ASN A 37 -1.76 6.18 5.08
CA ASN A 37 -2.35 6.18 3.74
C ASN A 37 -1.81 5.07 2.81
N VAL A 38 -0.54 4.69 2.93
CA VAL A 38 0.06 3.58 2.18
C VAL A 38 -0.50 2.24 2.66
N GLN A 39 -0.61 2.05 3.98
CA GLN A 39 -1.21 0.86 4.59
C GLN A 39 -2.69 0.71 4.19
N ALA A 40 -3.45 1.80 4.23
CA ALA A 40 -4.85 1.80 3.77
C ALA A 40 -4.97 1.40 2.29
N LEU A 41 -4.07 1.89 1.43
CA LEU A 41 -4.04 1.49 0.02
C LEU A 41 -3.68 0.00 -0.15
N ILE A 42 -2.76 -0.51 0.68
CA ILE A 42 -2.41 -1.94 0.70
C ILE A 42 -3.64 -2.77 1.07
N LEU A 43 -4.36 -2.41 2.13
CA LEU A 43 -5.59 -3.10 2.54
C LEU A 43 -6.64 -3.07 1.44
N TYR A 44 -6.85 -1.92 0.80
CA TYR A 44 -7.77 -1.80 -0.32
C TYR A 44 -7.41 -2.73 -1.49
N ASN A 45 -6.13 -2.79 -1.85
CA ASN A 45 -5.65 -3.61 -2.97
C ASN A 45 -5.61 -5.11 -2.65
N LEU A 46 -5.44 -5.47 -1.38
CA LEU A 46 -5.61 -6.84 -0.90
C LEU A 46 -7.08 -7.26 -0.99
N GLY A 47 -7.98 -6.39 -0.53
CA GLY A 47 -9.42 -6.67 -0.51
C GLY A 47 -9.72 -7.95 0.27
N PRO A 48 -10.58 -8.84 -0.25
CA PRO A 48 -10.86 -10.14 0.36
C PRO A 48 -9.90 -11.26 -0.08
N ASP A 49 -8.94 -10.96 -0.95
CA ASP A 49 -8.05 -11.97 -1.53
C ASP A 49 -6.99 -12.42 -0.50
N GLU A 50 -6.69 -13.72 -0.48
CA GLU A 50 -5.48 -14.23 0.14
C GLU A 50 -4.35 -14.21 -0.89
N MET A 51 -3.19 -13.64 -0.53
CA MET A 51 -2.02 -13.64 -1.41
C MET A 51 -0.72 -13.55 -0.61
N THR A 52 0.36 -14.01 -1.24
CA THR A 52 1.70 -13.89 -0.68
C THR A 52 2.20 -12.45 -0.69
N VAL A 53 3.18 -12.15 0.17
CA VAL A 53 3.85 -10.84 0.20
C VAL A 53 4.47 -10.48 -1.17
N GLY A 54 4.98 -11.48 -1.89
CA GLY A 54 5.57 -11.29 -3.21
C GLY A 54 4.53 -10.87 -4.25
N GLU A 55 3.38 -11.55 -4.27
CA GLU A 55 2.26 -11.20 -5.16
C GLU A 55 1.71 -9.81 -4.86
N LEU A 56 1.53 -9.48 -3.58
CA LEU A 56 1.07 -8.16 -3.17
C LEU A 56 2.03 -7.05 -3.61
N THR A 57 3.35 -7.28 -3.46
CA THR A 57 4.38 -6.32 -3.88
C THR A 57 4.35 -6.10 -5.39
N ALA A 58 4.19 -7.17 -6.17
CA ALA A 58 4.13 -7.10 -7.62
C ALA A 58 2.82 -6.44 -8.12
N ARG A 59 1.67 -6.84 -7.58
CA ARG A 59 0.34 -6.36 -8.00
C ARG A 59 0.10 -4.90 -7.64
N GLY A 60 0.56 -4.46 -6.46
CA GLY A 60 0.40 -3.08 -6.00
C GLY A 60 1.51 -2.13 -6.43
N TYR A 61 2.51 -2.61 -7.20
CA TYR A 61 3.69 -1.84 -7.58
C TYR A 61 4.38 -1.16 -6.38
N TYR A 62 4.38 -1.80 -5.21
CA TYR A 62 4.96 -1.27 -3.97
C TYR A 62 6.50 -1.34 -3.94
N LEU A 63 7.13 -1.24 -5.12
CA LEU A 63 8.58 -1.30 -5.29
C LEU A 63 9.22 -0.15 -4.51
N GLY A 64 10.16 -0.49 -3.62
CA GLY A 64 10.83 0.48 -2.73
C GLY A 64 10.05 0.83 -1.46
N THR A 65 8.80 0.37 -1.30
CA THR A 65 8.09 0.40 -0.02
C THR A 65 8.56 -0.77 0.83
N ASN A 66 8.77 -0.55 2.13
CA ASN A 66 9.04 -1.64 3.07
C ASN A 66 7.72 -2.40 3.34
N VAL A 67 7.25 -3.19 2.37
CA VAL A 67 5.95 -3.88 2.41
C VAL A 67 5.87 -4.79 3.63
N SER A 68 6.92 -5.57 3.91
CA SER A 68 6.97 -6.46 5.09
C SER A 68 6.78 -5.70 6.40
N TYR A 69 7.37 -4.50 6.54
CA TYR A 69 7.17 -3.66 7.72
C TYR A 69 5.73 -3.14 7.83
N ASN A 70 5.13 -2.70 6.71
CA ASN A 70 3.75 -2.25 6.69
C ASN A 70 2.77 -3.37 7.04
N LEU A 71 2.99 -4.57 6.47
CA LEU A 71 2.20 -5.77 6.77
C LEU A 71 2.31 -6.17 8.25
N LYS A 72 3.52 -6.15 8.83
CA LYS A 72 3.73 -6.45 10.25
C LYS A 72 2.92 -5.52 11.14
N LYS A 73 2.95 -4.21 10.88
CA LYS A 73 2.15 -3.23 11.62
C LYS A 73 0.64 -3.47 11.48
N MET A 74 0.17 -3.81 10.29
CA MET A 74 -1.26 -4.08 10.06
C MET A 74 -1.70 -5.40 10.69
N PHE A 75 -0.83 -6.40 10.78
CA PHE A 75 -1.05 -7.60 11.57
C PHE A 75 -1.12 -7.28 13.07
N GLU A 76 -0.21 -6.46 13.59
CA GLU A 76 -0.22 -6.02 15.00
C GLU A 76 -1.46 -5.17 15.35
N ALA A 77 -2.07 -4.51 14.37
CA ALA A 77 -3.29 -3.73 14.51
C ALA A 77 -4.56 -4.51 14.12
N ASP A 78 -4.49 -5.84 13.98
CA ASP A 78 -5.62 -6.74 13.68
C ASP A 78 -6.34 -6.49 12.33
N TYR A 79 -5.68 -5.81 11.38
CA TYR A 79 -6.22 -5.63 10.01
C TYR A 79 -5.92 -6.81 9.08
N LEU A 80 -4.95 -7.67 9.43
CA LEU A 80 -4.51 -8.79 8.61
C LEU A 80 -4.35 -10.04 9.46
N VAL A 81 -4.62 -11.19 8.85
CA VAL A 81 -4.23 -12.50 9.38
C VAL A 81 -3.01 -12.97 8.60
N GLN A 82 -1.97 -13.40 9.32
CA GLN A 82 -0.80 -14.01 8.72
C GLN A 82 -0.86 -15.52 8.90
N GLU A 83 -0.90 -16.25 7.78
CA GLU A 83 -0.80 -17.71 7.77
C GLU A 83 0.54 -18.14 7.17
N ARG A 84 1.09 -19.23 7.69
CA ARG A 84 2.26 -19.87 7.07
C ARG A 84 1.79 -20.69 5.90
N SER A 85 2.43 -20.52 4.75
CA SER A 85 2.15 -21.36 3.59
C SER A 85 2.36 -22.85 3.96
N PRO A 86 1.42 -23.75 3.63
CA PRO A 86 1.60 -25.18 3.83
C PRO A 86 2.81 -25.74 3.06
N HIS A 87 3.16 -25.07 1.95
CA HIS A 87 4.21 -25.49 1.03
C HIS A 87 5.53 -24.74 1.21
N ASP A 88 5.51 -23.55 1.83
CA ASP A 88 6.71 -22.78 2.13
C ASP A 88 6.95 -22.70 3.64
N ARG A 89 8.04 -23.35 4.09
CA ARG A 89 8.42 -23.45 5.51
C ARG A 89 9.31 -22.29 5.99
N ARG A 90 9.52 -21.26 5.16
CA ARG A 90 10.36 -20.10 5.49
C ARG A 90 9.62 -19.05 6.30
#